data_AF-A0A6N9V8S1-F1
#
_entry.id   AF-A0A6N9V8S1-F1
#
_cell.length_a   1.000
_cell.length_b   1.000
_cell.length_c   1.000
_cell.angle_alpha   90.00
_cell.angle_beta   90.00
_cell.angle_gamma   90.00
#
_symmetry.space_group_name_H-M   'P 1'
#
loop_
_entity.id
_entity.type
_entity.pdbx_description
1 polymer ?
#
loop_
_entity_poly.entity_id
_entity_poly.type
_entity_poly.pdbx_seq_one_letter_code
_entity_poly.pdbx_strand_id
1 'polypeptide(L)'
;MTVHQHAVEVGAFAQYLRDLTARLDPGQGWFGVFTRRDPVGMRSCLDGVEIPPWDVVESLLADLAALRGAHFAAQVSVRAAALYSASASAHDRRPGGRQELVHRLELMIREQGRAAERLRTTGAAGGDPADPEALAWAHDDHQRASARCTELRKRLAAV
;
A
#
# COMPACT_ATOMS: atom_id res chain seq x y z
N MET A 1 28.70 -7.50 2.24
CA MET A 1 27.86 -8.09 1.17
C MET A 1 26.38 -7.69 1.23
N THR A 2 25.92 -6.90 2.21
CA THR A 2 24.49 -6.63 2.46
C THR A 2 23.87 -5.55 1.56
N VAL A 3 24.59 -4.45 1.27
CA VAL A 3 24.02 -3.29 0.55
C VAL A 3 23.61 -3.62 -0.89
N HIS A 4 24.42 -4.38 -1.62
CA HIS A 4 24.09 -4.77 -3.00
C HIS A 4 22.88 -5.70 -3.09
N GLN A 5 22.69 -6.58 -2.09
CA GLN A 5 21.56 -7.49 -2.06
C GLN A 5 20.24 -6.75 -1.80
N HIS A 6 20.25 -5.75 -0.92
CA HIS A 6 19.07 -4.91 -0.66
C HIS A 6 18.61 -4.14 -1.92
N ALA A 7 19.54 -3.56 -2.67
CA ALA A 7 19.21 -2.83 -3.89
C ALA A 7 18.63 -3.76 -4.98
N VAL A 8 19.13 -5.00 -5.09
CA VAL A 8 18.62 -6.02 -6.02
C VAL A 8 17.20 -6.45 -5.64
N GLU A 9 16.93 -6.70 -4.36
CA GLU A 9 15.61 -7.16 -3.90
C GLU A 9 14.54 -6.08 -4.08
N VAL A 10 14.84 -4.81 -3.78
CA VAL A 10 13.90 -3.69 -4.02
C VAL A 10 13.70 -3.45 -5.52
N GLY A 11 14.76 -3.49 -6.32
CA GLY A 11 14.67 -3.32 -7.78
C GLY A 11 13.85 -4.41 -8.47
N ALA A 12 13.96 -5.66 -8.02
CA ALA A 12 13.19 -6.78 -8.56
C ALA A 12 11.69 -6.65 -8.28
N PHE A 13 11.31 -6.23 -7.07
CA PHE A 13 9.90 -5.96 -6.76
C PHE A 13 9.36 -4.76 -7.53
N ALA A 14 10.12 -3.66 -7.60
CA ALA A 14 9.72 -2.47 -8.36
C ALA A 14 9.52 -2.78 -9.85
N GLN A 15 10.42 -3.53 -10.48
CA GLN A 15 10.25 -3.98 -11.87
C GLN A 15 8.98 -4.82 -12.04
N TYR A 16 8.77 -5.78 -11.15
CA TYR A 16 7.57 -6.61 -11.20
C TYR A 16 6.29 -5.78 -11.05
N LEU A 17 6.29 -4.82 -10.12
CA LEU A 17 5.17 -3.91 -9.93
C LEU A 17 4.91 -3.05 -11.16
N ARG A 18 5.96 -2.50 -11.80
CA ARG A 18 5.85 -1.77 -13.07
C ARG A 18 5.19 -2.62 -14.16
N ASP A 19 5.62 -3.87 -14.30
CA ASP A 19 5.07 -4.80 -15.31
C ASP A 19 3.59 -5.12 -15.05
N LEU A 20 3.18 -5.20 -13.78
CA LEU A 20 1.78 -5.36 -13.39
C LEU A 20 0.96 -4.11 -13.74
N THR A 21 1.44 -2.92 -13.34
CA THR A 21 0.72 -1.66 -13.56
C THR A 21 0.71 -1.21 -15.02
N ALA A 22 1.68 -1.60 -15.84
CA ALA A 22 1.70 -1.32 -17.27
C ALA A 22 0.52 -1.96 -18.03
N ARG A 23 -0.18 -2.92 -17.41
CA ARG A 23 -1.38 -3.57 -17.93
C ARG A 23 -2.67 -2.91 -17.44
N LEU A 24 -2.58 -1.98 -16.49
CA LEU A 24 -3.71 -1.27 -15.90
C LEU A 24 -3.89 0.09 -16.57
N ASP A 25 -5.14 0.53 -16.68
CA ASP A 25 -5.48 1.87 -17.16
C ASP A 25 -5.30 2.90 -16.03
N PRO A 26 -4.42 3.91 -16.16
CA PRO A 26 -4.25 4.96 -15.15
C PRO A 26 -5.48 5.87 -14.99
N GLY A 27 -6.49 5.75 -15.86
CA GLY A 27 -7.78 6.44 -15.71
C GLY A 27 -8.76 5.72 -14.78
N GLN A 28 -8.59 4.41 -14.55
CA GLN A 28 -9.61 3.53 -13.96
C GLN A 28 -9.10 2.78 -12.73
N GLY A 29 -10.04 2.21 -11.97
CA GLY A 29 -9.74 1.37 -10.81
C GLY A 29 -8.94 2.07 -9.71
N TRP A 30 -8.38 1.27 -8.81
CA TRP A 30 -7.51 1.75 -7.74
C TRP A 30 -6.19 2.34 -8.24
N PHE A 31 -5.63 1.81 -9.32
CA PHE A 31 -4.43 2.37 -9.94
C PHE A 31 -4.64 3.83 -10.36
N GLY A 32 -5.79 4.13 -10.99
CA GLY A 32 -6.15 5.50 -11.32
C GLY A 32 -6.42 6.38 -10.10
N VAL A 33 -7.05 5.83 -9.05
CA VAL A 33 -7.24 6.56 -7.78
C VAL A 33 -5.91 6.95 -7.17
N PHE A 34 -4.98 6.01 -7.01
CA PHE A 34 -3.71 6.28 -6.36
C PHE A 34 -2.84 7.23 -7.17
N THR A 35 -2.77 7.06 -8.49
CA THR A 35 -1.99 7.97 -9.35
C THR A 35 -2.52 9.40 -9.32
N ARG A 36 -3.83 9.61 -9.15
CA ARG A 36 -4.41 10.96 -8.98
C ARG A 36 -4.21 11.53 -7.57
N ARG A 37 -4.38 10.70 -6.53
CA ARG A 37 -4.34 11.15 -5.13
C ARG A 37 -2.91 11.38 -4.62
N ASP A 38 -1.97 10.56 -5.07
CA ASP A 38 -0.55 10.66 -4.73
C ASP A 38 0.35 10.25 -5.91
N PRO A 39 0.48 11.12 -6.94
CA PRO A 39 1.27 10.83 -8.11
C PRO A 39 2.77 10.66 -7.81
N VAL A 40 3.27 11.33 -6.76
CA VAL A 40 4.68 11.27 -6.38
C VAL A 40 4.96 9.96 -5.66
N GLY A 41 4.17 9.59 -4.65
CA GLY A 41 4.33 8.33 -3.94
C GLY A 41 4.18 7.12 -4.84
N MET A 42 3.19 7.13 -5.76
CA MET A 42 3.05 6.05 -6.74
C MET A 42 4.29 5.93 -7.65
N ARG A 43 4.85 7.06 -8.10
CA ARG A 43 6.08 7.06 -8.91
C ARG A 43 7.28 6.56 -8.11
N SER A 44 7.46 7.00 -6.86
CA SER A 44 8.51 6.51 -5.97
C SER A 44 8.46 4.99 -5.77
N CYS A 45 7.25 4.43 -5.65
CA CYS A 45 7.05 2.97 -5.56
C CYS A 45 7.42 2.27 -6.86
N LEU A 46 6.97 2.79 -7.99
CA LEU A 46 7.25 2.23 -9.31
C LEU A 46 8.73 2.35 -9.68
N ASP A 47 9.43 3.39 -9.25
CA ASP A 47 10.86 3.59 -9.49
C ASP A 47 11.73 2.78 -8.50
N GLY A 48 11.13 2.16 -7.48
CA GLY A 48 11.83 1.39 -6.46
C GLY A 48 12.57 2.23 -5.42
N VAL A 49 12.22 3.52 -5.31
CA VAL A 49 12.70 4.42 -4.26
C VAL A 49 12.03 4.08 -2.93
N GLU A 50 10.73 3.76 -2.98
CA GLU A 50 9.94 3.35 -1.83
C GLU A 50 9.32 1.96 -2.03
N ILE A 51 9.06 1.28 -0.93
CA ILE A 51 8.27 0.04 -0.95
C ILE A 51 6.82 0.44 -0.64
N PRO A 52 5.86 0.24 -1.57
CA PRO A 52 4.45 0.56 -1.31
C PRO A 52 3.92 -0.23 -0.12
N PRO A 53 2.93 0.29 0.61
CA PRO A 53 2.15 -0.52 1.53
C PRO A 53 1.51 -1.73 0.86
N TRP A 54 1.36 -2.86 1.56
CA TRP A 54 0.78 -4.07 0.99
C TRP A 54 -0.68 -3.88 0.55
N ASP A 55 -1.47 -3.06 1.26
CA ASP A 55 -2.86 -2.75 0.89
C ASP A 55 -2.99 -2.11 -0.49
N VAL A 56 -1.97 -1.36 -0.91
CA VAL A 56 -1.88 -0.77 -2.25
C VAL A 56 -1.67 -1.88 -3.28
N VAL A 57 -0.76 -2.82 -3.01
CA VAL A 57 -0.49 -3.98 -3.89
C VAL A 57 -1.75 -4.85 -4.03
N GLU A 58 -2.47 -5.12 -2.93
CA GLU A 58 -3.73 -5.86 -2.96
C GLU A 58 -4.78 -5.18 -3.82
N SER A 59 -4.87 -3.85 -3.76
CA SER A 59 -5.81 -3.07 -4.59
C SER A 59 -5.45 -3.15 -6.08
N LEU A 60 -4.16 -3.09 -6.43
CA LEU A 60 -3.70 -3.26 -7.81
C LEU A 60 -3.94 -4.68 -8.35
N LEU A 61 -3.80 -5.69 -7.47
CA LEU A 61 -4.14 -7.07 -7.81
C LEU A 61 -5.65 -7.25 -8.02
N ALA A 62 -6.49 -6.52 -7.27
CA ALA A 62 -7.93 -6.50 -7.48
C ALA A 62 -8.30 -5.84 -8.83
N ASP A 63 -7.66 -4.74 -9.21
CA ASP A 63 -7.83 -4.15 -10.54
C ASP A 63 -7.44 -5.14 -11.65
N LEU A 64 -6.32 -5.86 -11.48
CA LEU A 64 -5.91 -6.91 -12.40
C LEU A 64 -6.91 -8.07 -12.46
N ALA A 65 -7.52 -8.45 -11.33
CA ALA A 65 -8.55 -9.47 -11.29
C ALA A 65 -9.79 -9.03 -12.08
N ALA A 66 -10.19 -7.77 -11.97
CA ALA A 66 -11.30 -7.19 -12.73
C ALA A 66 -11.01 -7.19 -14.25
N LEU A 67 -9.75 -6.95 -14.65
CA LEU A 67 -9.36 -6.87 -16.06
C LEU A 67 -9.05 -8.23 -16.71
N ARG A 68 -8.41 -9.15 -15.98
CA ARG A 68 -7.82 -10.39 -16.52
C ARG A 68 -8.37 -11.67 -15.87
N GLY A 69 -9.27 -11.52 -14.91
CA GLY A 69 -9.91 -12.61 -14.16
C GLY A 69 -9.16 -12.99 -12.88
N ALA A 70 -9.91 -13.51 -11.91
CA ALA A 70 -9.42 -13.87 -10.58
C ALA A 70 -8.30 -14.92 -10.59
N HIS A 71 -8.35 -15.89 -11.51
CA HIS A 71 -7.32 -16.93 -11.60
C HIS A 71 -5.95 -16.35 -11.97
N PHE A 72 -5.92 -15.43 -12.95
CA PHE A 72 -4.69 -14.74 -13.34
C PHE A 72 -4.13 -13.90 -12.18
N ALA A 73 -5.00 -13.14 -11.50
CA ALA A 73 -4.62 -12.34 -10.33
C ALA A 73 -4.03 -13.19 -9.19
N ALA A 74 -4.62 -14.37 -8.93
CA ALA A 74 -4.11 -15.29 -7.92
C ALA A 74 -2.71 -15.84 -8.26
N GLN A 75 -2.40 -16.09 -9.54
CA GLN A 75 -1.06 -16.53 -9.93
C GLN A 75 -0.01 -15.41 -9.72
N VAL A 76 -0.33 -14.19 -10.14
CA VAL A 76 0.60 -13.06 -10.02
C VAL A 76 0.75 -12.57 -8.57
N SER A 77 -0.27 -12.76 -7.73
CA SER A 77 -0.24 -12.34 -6.32
C SER A 77 0.76 -13.16 -5.50
N VAL A 78 0.89 -14.46 -5.76
CA VAL A 78 1.88 -15.33 -5.09
C VAL A 78 3.30 -14.79 -5.30
N ARG A 79 3.64 -14.45 -6.55
CA ARG A 79 4.94 -13.87 -6.88
C ARG A 79 5.09 -12.46 -6.31
N ALA A 80 4.03 -11.64 -6.33
CA ALA A 80 4.04 -10.31 -5.72
C ALA A 80 4.38 -10.39 -4.22
N ALA A 81 3.71 -11.28 -3.48
CA ALA A 81 3.89 -11.46 -2.06
C ALA A 81 5.32 -11.91 -1.71
N ALA A 82 5.88 -12.86 -2.47
CA ALA A 82 7.26 -13.33 -2.26
C ALA A 82 8.28 -12.20 -2.47
N LEU A 83 8.17 -11.45 -3.58
CA LEU A 83 9.07 -10.33 -3.87
C LEU A 83 8.92 -9.23 -2.83
N TYR A 84 7.69 -8.85 -2.51
CA TYR A 84 7.38 -7.86 -1.48
C TYR A 84 7.99 -8.23 -0.13
N SER A 85 7.77 -9.47 0.34
CA SER A 85 8.28 -9.93 1.63
C SER A 85 9.81 -9.90 1.67
N ALA A 86 10.48 -10.28 0.58
CA ALA A 86 11.93 -10.20 0.46
C ALA A 86 12.41 -8.74 0.56
N SER A 87 11.89 -7.86 -0.30
CA SER A 87 12.26 -6.44 -0.32
C SER A 87 12.00 -5.74 1.02
N ALA A 88 10.84 -5.95 1.63
CA ALA A 88 10.49 -5.38 2.92
C ALA A 88 11.45 -5.88 4.01
N SER A 89 11.69 -7.19 4.08
CA SER A 89 12.59 -7.78 5.07
C SER A 89 14.03 -7.30 4.91
N ALA A 90 14.51 -7.15 3.68
CA ALA A 90 15.82 -6.58 3.39
C ALA A 90 15.89 -5.13 3.86
N HIS A 91 14.91 -4.31 3.47
CA HIS A 91 14.83 -2.91 3.84
C HIS A 91 14.84 -2.75 5.36
N ASP A 92 14.04 -3.53 6.07
CA ASP A 92 13.85 -3.41 7.51
C ASP A 92 15.07 -3.85 8.33
N ARG A 93 15.86 -4.80 7.81
CA ARG A 93 17.11 -5.31 8.44
C ARG A 93 18.34 -4.43 8.18
N ARG A 94 18.25 -3.39 7.35
CA ARG A 94 19.36 -2.46 7.13
C ARG A 94 19.69 -1.68 8.43
N PRO A 95 20.90 -1.13 8.59
CA PRO A 95 21.21 -0.24 9.71
C PRO A 95 20.20 0.93 9.80
N GLY A 96 19.56 1.12 10.95
CA GLY A 96 18.51 2.12 11.15
C GLY A 96 17.10 1.69 10.70
N GLY A 97 16.95 0.55 10.02
CA GLY A 97 15.68 0.09 9.46
C GLY A 97 14.61 -0.17 10.51
N ARG A 98 14.99 -0.75 11.66
CA ARG A 98 14.07 -0.94 12.79
C ARG A 98 13.56 0.39 13.36
N GLN A 99 14.43 1.39 13.53
CA GLN A 99 14.04 2.72 14.02
C GLN A 99 13.10 3.42 13.04
N GLU A 100 13.40 3.34 11.74
CA GLU A 100 12.54 3.86 10.67
C GLU A 100 11.16 3.18 10.68
N LEU A 101 11.10 1.85 10.86
CA LEU A 101 9.84 1.11 11.01
C LEU A 101 9.01 1.61 12.19
N VAL A 102 9.63 1.81 13.36
CA VAL A 102 8.95 2.34 14.54
C VAL A 102 8.40 3.74 14.26
N HIS A 103 9.21 4.62 13.66
CA HIS A 103 8.79 5.97 13.31
C HIS A 103 7.58 5.98 12.35
N ARG A 104 7.62 5.12 11.32
CA ARG A 104 6.51 4.94 10.38
C ARG A 104 5.26 4.42 11.06
N LEU A 105 5.39 3.46 11.98
CA LEU A 105 4.25 2.94 12.74
C LEU A 105 3.61 4.02 13.60
N GLU A 106 4.40 4.85 14.29
CA GLU A 106 3.89 5.96 15.08
C GLU A 106 3.14 7.00 14.23
N LEU A 107 3.66 7.33 13.04
CA LEU A 107 2.98 8.20 12.09
C LEU A 107 1.65 7.58 11.64
N MET A 108 1.65 6.31 11.26
CA MET A 108 0.46 5.61 10.78
C MET A 108 -0.61 5.46 11.86
N ILE A 109 -0.24 5.25 13.13
CA ILE A 109 -1.20 5.23 14.24
C ILE A 109 -1.91 6.59 14.38
N ARG A 110 -1.19 7.71 14.23
CA ARG A 110 -1.81 9.05 14.24
C ARG A 110 -2.73 9.23 13.04
N GLU A 111 -2.34 8.76 11.86
CA GLU A 111 -3.20 8.80 10.67
C GLU A 111 -4.46 7.96 10.81
N GLN A 112 -4.35 6.75 11.37
CA GLN A 112 -5.48 5.88 11.70
C GLN A 112 -6.46 6.59 12.65
N GLY A 113 -5.94 7.24 13.71
CA GLY A 113 -6.77 8.02 14.64
C GLY A 113 -7.50 9.17 13.95
N ARG A 114 -6.82 9.90 13.05
CA ARG A 114 -7.46 10.96 12.25
C ARG A 114 -8.50 10.43 11.29
N ALA A 115 -8.25 9.28 10.64
CA ALA A 115 -9.22 8.64 9.74
C ALA A 115 -10.45 8.16 10.51
N ALA A 116 -10.26 7.59 11.71
CA ALA A 116 -11.36 7.18 12.60
C ALA A 116 -12.20 8.37 13.08
N GLU A 117 -11.56 9.52 13.38
CA GLU A 117 -12.28 10.75 13.71
C GLU A 117 -13.10 11.25 12.50
N ARG A 118 -12.50 11.33 11.31
CA ARG A 118 -13.22 11.73 10.08
C ARG A 118 -14.42 10.83 9.82
N LEU A 119 -14.24 9.51 9.93
CA LEU A 119 -15.33 8.55 9.75
C LEU A 119 -16.49 8.79 10.73
N ARG A 120 -16.19 9.04 12.01
CA ARG A 120 -17.20 9.38 13.02
C ARG A 120 -17.92 10.68 12.67
N THR A 121 -17.19 11.73 12.30
CA THR A 121 -17.80 13.03 11.98
C THR A 121 -18.64 13.00 10.70
N THR A 122 -18.21 12.28 9.66
CA THR A 122 -18.97 12.12 8.41
C THR A 122 -20.25 11.34 8.65
N GLY A 123 -20.24 10.33 9.52
CA GLY A 123 -21.46 9.57 9.89
C GLY A 123 -22.39 10.30 10.87
N ALA A 124 -21.89 11.28 11.64
CA ALA A 124 -22.63 11.98 12.68
C ALA A 124 -23.24 13.34 12.25
N ALA A 125 -23.02 13.77 11.00
CA ALA A 125 -23.63 14.98 10.43
C ALA A 125 -25.16 14.78 10.20
N GLY A 126 -25.91 14.66 11.30
CA GLY A 126 -27.33 14.30 11.35
C GLY A 126 -28.28 15.44 11.00
N GLY A 127 -28.27 15.90 9.76
CA GLY A 127 -29.26 16.87 9.25
C GLY A 127 -29.40 16.91 7.73
N ASP A 128 -28.36 16.49 7.02
CA ASP A 128 -28.33 16.31 5.56
C ASP A 128 -27.84 14.87 5.34
N PRO A 129 -28.43 14.04 4.45
CA PRO A 129 -27.87 12.72 4.19
C PRO A 129 -26.40 12.88 3.82
N ALA A 130 -25.50 12.39 4.69
CA ALA A 130 -24.07 12.41 4.45
C ALA A 130 -23.83 11.85 3.05
N ASP A 131 -23.09 12.60 2.22
CA ASP A 131 -22.74 12.18 0.87
C ASP A 131 -22.22 10.72 0.94
N PRO A 132 -22.96 9.75 0.36
CA PRO A 132 -22.60 8.35 0.45
C PRO A 132 -21.19 8.07 -0.08
N GLU A 133 -20.74 8.87 -1.06
CA GLU A 133 -19.38 8.80 -1.58
C GLU A 133 -18.35 9.28 -0.55
N ALA A 134 -18.60 10.40 0.13
CA ALA A 134 -17.73 10.89 1.20
C ALA A 134 -17.62 9.88 2.36
N LEU A 135 -18.72 9.20 2.72
CA LEU A 135 -18.70 8.16 3.74
C LEU A 135 -17.91 6.92 3.28
N ALA A 136 -18.07 6.50 2.02
CA ALA A 136 -17.29 5.40 1.45
C ALA A 136 -15.78 5.70 1.46
N TRP A 137 -15.38 6.92 1.11
CA TRP A 137 -13.99 7.36 1.19
C TRP A 137 -13.46 7.39 2.62
N ALA A 138 -14.26 7.88 3.59
CA ALA A 138 -13.87 7.88 4.99
C ALA A 138 -13.66 6.45 5.53
N HIS A 139 -14.50 5.50 5.08
CA HIS A 139 -14.33 4.09 5.39
C HIS A 139 -13.06 3.51 4.77
N ASP A 140 -12.81 3.74 3.48
CA ASP A 140 -11.60 3.25 2.80
C ASP A 140 -10.32 3.78 3.44
N ASP A 141 -10.25 5.10 3.70
CA ASP A 141 -9.13 5.74 4.40
C ASP A 141 -8.83 5.05 5.74
N HIS A 142 -9.86 4.78 6.54
CA HIS A 142 -9.71 4.13 7.83
C HIS A 142 -9.26 2.67 7.70
N GLN A 143 -9.81 1.92 6.73
CA GLN A 143 -9.39 0.54 6.46
C GLN A 143 -7.93 0.46 6.03
N ARG A 144 -7.50 1.33 5.10
CA ARG A 144 -6.10 1.39 4.64
C ARG A 144 -5.15 1.76 5.76
N ALA A 145 -5.46 2.78 6.56
CA ALA A 145 -4.63 3.14 7.72
C ALA A 145 -4.52 1.98 8.74
N SER A 146 -5.62 1.26 8.96
CA SER A 146 -5.65 0.09 9.85
C SER A 146 -4.84 -1.09 9.31
N ALA A 147 -4.93 -1.36 8.01
CA ALA A 147 -4.14 -2.38 7.32
C ALA A 147 -2.65 -2.09 7.42
N ARG A 148 -2.24 -0.83 7.18
CA ARG A 148 -0.85 -0.38 7.29
C ARG A 148 -0.29 -0.49 8.70
N CYS A 149 -1.06 -0.09 9.71
CA CYS A 149 -0.70 -0.33 11.12
C CYS A 149 -0.45 -1.82 11.40
N THR A 150 -1.31 -2.69 10.88
CA THR A 150 -1.18 -4.15 11.06
C THR A 150 0.06 -4.68 10.37
N GLU A 151 0.32 -4.27 9.13
CA GLU A 151 1.49 -4.64 8.36
C GLU A 151 2.79 -4.21 9.06
N LEU A 152 2.89 -2.93 9.47
CA LEU A 152 4.08 -2.39 10.12
C LEU A 152 4.37 -3.09 11.46
N ARG A 153 3.34 -3.43 12.25
CA ARG A 153 3.51 -4.23 13.47
C ARG A 153 4.05 -5.63 13.18
N LYS A 154 3.53 -6.30 12.14
CA LYS A 154 4.02 -7.63 11.73
C LYS A 154 5.48 -7.56 11.29
N ARG A 155 5.84 -6.55 10.49
CA ARG A 155 7.22 -6.32 10.05
C ARG A 155 8.16 -6.04 11.21
N LEU A 156 7.76 -5.19 12.15
CA LEU A 156 8.56 -4.89 13.35
C LEU A 156 8.78 -6.13 14.23
N ALA A 157 7.80 -7.04 14.31
CA ALA A 157 7.93 -8.29 15.07
C ALA A 157 8.87 -9.31 14.39
N ALA A 158 9.18 -9.13 13.10
CA ALA A 158 10.03 -10.02 12.31
C ALA A 158 11.49 -9.53 12.18
N VAL A 159 11.84 -8.42 12.83
CA VAL A 159 13.17 -7.76 12.78
C VAL A 159 13.91 -7.89 14.10
#